data_AF-A0A945GY30-F1
#
_entry.id   AF-A0A945GY30-F1
#
_cell.length_a   1.000
_cell.length_b   1.000
_cell.length_c   1.000
_cell.angle_alpha   90.00
_cell.angle_beta   90.00
_cell.angle_gamma   90.00
#
_symmetry.space_group_name_H-M   'P 1'
#
loop_
_entity.id
_entity.type
_entity.pdbx_description
1 polymer ?
#
loop_
_entity_poly.entity_id
_entity_poly.type
_entity_poly.pdbx_seq_one_letter_code
_entity_poly.pdbx_strand_id
1 'polypeptide(L)'
;MSDSNTEKLPISKLSLIVQSGDVYQIHYAFATASAALAINIPVTMFFTMAASRAVMGTGDQAGWRAMTTCAGQSGAEMDAGFSARNIGTMEELISACVALGARFLICEMGLKALDLERDTLRPDLKFEVGGLVTFLSDAERDGQIIYI
;
A
#
# COMPACT_ATOMS: atom_id res chain seq x y z
N MET A 1 35.85 -5.03 24.46
CA MET A 1 34.69 -4.13 24.47
C MET A 1 34.08 -4.19 23.09
N SER A 2 32.78 -4.46 23.05
CA SER A 2 32.01 -4.98 21.92
C SER A 2 31.85 -3.99 20.77
N ASP A 3 32.51 -4.25 19.65
CA ASP A 3 32.14 -3.69 18.35
C ASP A 3 30.93 -4.48 17.81
N SER A 4 29.74 -4.17 18.32
CA SER A 4 28.50 -4.55 17.62
C SER A 4 28.27 -3.54 16.49
N ASN A 5 28.96 -3.75 15.38
CA ASN A 5 28.70 -3.05 14.12
C ASN A 5 27.30 -3.50 13.63
N THR A 6 26.26 -2.93 14.23
CA THR A 6 24.89 -3.11 13.75
C THR A 6 24.83 -2.32 12.46
N GLU A 7 24.87 -3.01 11.31
CA GLU A 7 24.71 -2.36 10.00
C GLU A 7 23.42 -1.52 10.05
N LYS A 8 23.60 -0.19 10.14
CA LYS A 8 22.48 0.73 10.12
C LYS A 8 21.86 0.63 8.73
N LEU A 9 20.60 0.21 8.66
CA LEU A 9 19.85 0.17 7.41
C LEU A 9 19.94 1.54 6.71
N PRO A 10 19.96 1.57 5.36
CA PRO A 10 20.11 2.81 4.61
C PRO A 10 18.97 3.81 4.89
N ILE A 11 17.79 3.31 5.30
CA ILE A 11 16.66 4.10 5.82
C ILE A 11 16.06 3.38 7.01
N SER A 12 15.56 4.14 8.01
CA SER A 12 14.97 3.53 9.22
C SER A 12 13.53 3.05 9.03
N LYS A 13 12.80 3.68 8.09
CA LYS A 13 11.41 3.40 7.77
C LYS A 13 11.05 3.93 6.38
N LEU A 14 10.13 3.24 5.70
CA LEU A 14 9.52 3.73 4.47
C LEU A 14 8.04 4.06 4.69
N SER A 15 7.64 5.28 4.37
CA SER A 15 6.26 5.75 4.50
C SER A 15 5.72 6.14 3.13
N LEU A 16 4.64 5.49 2.70
CA LEU A 16 4.05 5.68 1.38
C LEU A 16 2.73 6.43 1.51
N ILE A 17 2.60 7.58 0.87
CA ILE A 17 1.29 8.20 0.62
C ILE A 17 0.80 7.65 -0.71
N VAL A 18 -0.19 6.76 -0.68
CA VAL A 18 -0.77 6.15 -1.88
C VAL A 18 -2.05 6.88 -2.20
N GLN A 19 -2.02 7.70 -3.24
CA GLN A 19 -3.11 8.53 -3.70
C GLN A 19 -3.60 8.16 -5.10
N SER A 20 -2.70 7.63 -5.93
CA SER A 20 -2.93 7.42 -7.36
C SER A 20 -4.26 6.75 -7.71
N GLY A 21 -4.85 7.17 -8.84
CA GLY A 21 -5.96 6.47 -9.48
C GLY A 21 -5.53 5.43 -10.51
N ASP A 22 -4.22 5.34 -10.80
CA ASP A 22 -3.65 4.36 -11.71
C ASP A 22 -3.28 3.09 -10.94
N VAL A 23 -3.96 1.98 -11.23
CA VAL A 23 -3.72 0.72 -10.55
C VAL A 23 -2.32 0.15 -10.78
N TYR A 24 -1.58 0.55 -11.84
CA TYR A 24 -0.15 0.19 -11.96
C TYR A 24 0.69 0.82 -10.85
N GLN A 25 0.42 2.08 -10.51
CA GLN A 25 1.16 2.79 -9.47
C GLN A 25 0.82 2.21 -8.10
N ILE A 26 -0.44 1.83 -7.88
CA ILE A 26 -0.87 1.18 -6.64
C ILE A 26 -0.25 -0.23 -6.51
N HIS A 27 -0.23 -1.02 -7.58
CA HIS A 27 0.47 -2.31 -7.62
C HIS A 27 1.94 -2.13 -7.24
N TYR A 28 2.62 -1.15 -7.85
CA TYR A 28 4.02 -0.87 -7.55
C TYR A 28 4.24 -0.32 -6.14
N ALA A 29 3.26 0.36 -5.54
CA ALA A 29 3.29 0.75 -4.12
C ALA A 29 3.32 -0.48 -3.20
N PHE A 30 2.47 -1.48 -3.46
CA PHE A 30 2.51 -2.75 -2.72
C PHE A 30 3.80 -3.53 -2.99
N ALA A 31 4.31 -3.55 -4.23
CA ALA A 31 5.58 -4.18 -4.56
C ALA A 31 6.76 -3.53 -3.80
N THR A 32 6.78 -2.20 -3.74
CA THR A 32 7.79 -1.41 -3.02
C THR A 32 7.68 -1.68 -1.52
N ALA A 33 6.47 -1.69 -0.97
CA ALA A 33 6.22 -2.01 0.43
C ALA A 33 6.70 -3.41 0.79
N SER A 34 6.33 -4.44 0.01
CA SER A 34 6.75 -5.82 0.26
C SER A 34 8.26 -5.98 0.16
N ALA A 35 8.92 -5.30 -0.79
CA ALA A 35 10.37 -5.36 -0.93
C ALA A 35 11.10 -4.71 0.26
N ALA A 36 10.64 -3.55 0.72
CA ALA A 36 11.20 -2.87 1.89
C ALA A 36 11.05 -3.73 3.16
N LEU A 37 9.86 -4.30 3.37
CA LEU A 37 9.60 -5.20 4.49
C LEU A 37 10.48 -6.45 4.46
N ALA A 38 10.70 -7.03 3.28
CA ALA A 38 11.54 -8.23 3.11
C ALA A 38 13.01 -7.99 3.50
N ILE A 39 13.49 -6.74 3.50
CA ILE A 39 14.83 -6.35 3.95
C ILE A 39 14.81 -5.65 5.32
N ASN A 40 13.78 -5.92 6.13
CA ASN A 40 13.60 -5.43 7.50
C ASN A 40 13.47 -3.90 7.61
N ILE A 41 13.00 -3.21 6.57
CA ILE A 41 12.61 -1.80 6.65
C ILE A 41 11.11 -1.76 6.97
N PRO A 42 10.70 -1.23 8.14
CA PRO A 42 9.29 -1.04 8.48
C PRO A 42 8.59 -0.16 7.45
N VAL A 43 7.33 -0.51 7.12
CA VAL A 43 6.52 0.23 6.15
C VAL A 43 5.23 0.73 6.76
N THR A 44 4.87 1.98 6.44
CA THR A 44 3.50 2.48 6.61
C THR A 44 2.94 2.92 5.28
N MET A 45 1.78 2.39 4.91
CA MET A 45 1.05 2.75 3.69
C MET A 45 -0.19 3.56 4.07
N PHE A 46 -0.27 4.81 3.62
CA PHE A 46 -1.39 5.71 3.83
C PHE A 46 -2.19 5.88 2.56
N PHE A 47 -3.36 5.23 2.51
CA PHE A 47 -4.26 5.28 1.37
C PHE A 47 -5.16 6.52 1.45
N THR A 48 -5.27 7.25 0.35
CA THR A 48 -6.10 8.45 0.25
C THR A 48 -6.63 8.65 -1.16
N MET A 49 -7.66 9.51 -1.32
CA MET A 49 -8.35 9.79 -2.58
C MET A 49 -8.57 8.49 -3.39
N ALA A 50 -8.28 8.50 -4.70
CA ALA A 50 -8.60 7.42 -5.63
C ALA A 50 -8.05 6.05 -5.19
N ALA A 51 -6.84 6.00 -4.61
CA ALA A 51 -6.24 4.76 -4.12
C ALA A 51 -7.05 4.09 -2.99
N SER A 52 -7.91 4.83 -2.29
CA SER A 52 -8.82 4.25 -1.28
C SER A 52 -9.71 3.17 -1.91
N ARG A 53 -10.07 3.29 -3.19
CA ARG A 53 -10.88 2.28 -3.90
C ARG A 53 -10.14 0.96 -4.09
N ALA A 54 -8.81 0.97 -4.17
CA ALA A 54 -8.02 -0.24 -4.38
C ALA A 54 -8.07 -1.20 -3.17
N VAL A 55 -8.36 -0.67 -1.98
CA VAL A 55 -8.38 -1.42 -0.73
C VAL A 55 -9.81 -1.70 -0.23
N MET A 56 -10.79 -1.64 -1.12
CA MET A 56 -12.18 -2.02 -0.85
C MET A 56 -12.45 -3.44 -1.33
N GLY A 57 -13.23 -4.22 -0.58
CA GLY A 57 -13.64 -5.58 -0.95
C GLY A 57 -12.49 -6.57 -1.16
N THR A 58 -12.83 -7.83 -1.45
CA THR A 58 -11.87 -8.91 -1.73
C THR A 58 -12.39 -9.83 -2.83
N GLY A 59 -11.52 -10.70 -3.34
CA GLY A 59 -11.84 -11.64 -4.41
C GLY A 59 -12.35 -10.93 -5.66
N ASP A 60 -13.44 -11.41 -6.24
CA ASP A 60 -14.04 -10.81 -7.45
C ASP A 60 -14.61 -9.40 -7.23
N GLN A 61 -14.87 -9.02 -5.97
CA GLN A 61 -15.39 -7.70 -5.60
C GLN A 61 -14.28 -6.74 -5.13
N ALA A 62 -13.01 -7.12 -5.25
CA ALA A 62 -11.90 -6.25 -4.88
C ALA A 62 -11.88 -5.00 -5.78
N GLY A 63 -11.91 -3.81 -5.17
CA GLY A 63 -12.09 -2.55 -5.87
C GLY A 63 -10.96 -2.22 -6.84
N TRP A 64 -9.73 -2.69 -6.57
CA TRP A 64 -8.59 -2.54 -7.48
C TRP A 64 -8.85 -3.19 -8.85
N ARG A 65 -9.68 -4.23 -8.94
CA ARG A 65 -9.99 -4.94 -10.20
C ARG A 65 -10.68 -4.04 -11.21
N ALA A 66 -11.53 -3.13 -10.73
CA ALA A 66 -12.29 -2.18 -11.55
C ALA A 66 -11.56 -0.85 -11.79
N MET A 67 -10.45 -0.61 -11.09
CA MET A 67 -9.61 0.56 -11.36
C MET A 67 -8.90 0.42 -12.71
N THR A 68 -8.49 1.54 -13.28
CA THR A 68 -7.87 1.58 -14.61
C THR A 68 -6.38 1.85 -14.53
N THR A 69 -5.64 1.34 -15.50
CA THR A 69 -4.27 1.74 -15.76
C THR A 69 -4.20 3.04 -16.55
N CYS A 70 -3.05 3.71 -16.58
CA CYS A 70 -2.82 4.81 -17.53
C CYS A 70 -2.98 4.40 -19.01
N ALA A 71 -2.87 3.10 -19.32
CA ALA A 71 -3.11 2.54 -20.65
C ALA A 71 -4.59 2.18 -20.92
N GLY A 72 -5.48 2.42 -19.95
CA GLY A 72 -6.93 2.17 -20.07
C GLY A 72 -7.36 0.72 -19.85
N GLN A 73 -6.45 -0.16 -19.40
CA GLN A 73 -6.78 -1.53 -19.01
C GLN A 73 -7.40 -1.55 -17.62
N SER A 74 -8.34 -2.45 -17.36
CA SER A 74 -8.79 -2.71 -15.98
C SER A 74 -7.68 -3.36 -15.15
N GLY A 75 -7.74 -3.20 -13.83
CA GLY A 75 -6.83 -3.87 -12.90
C GLY A 75 -6.90 -5.39 -13.02
N ALA A 76 -8.09 -5.95 -13.28
CA ALA A 76 -8.24 -7.38 -13.52
C ALA A 76 -7.48 -7.86 -14.77
N GLU A 77 -7.56 -7.12 -15.88
CA GLU A 77 -6.83 -7.45 -17.12
C GLU A 77 -5.32 -7.31 -16.94
N MET A 78 -4.90 -6.25 -16.23
CA MET A 78 -3.49 -6.04 -15.88
C MET A 78 -2.94 -7.22 -15.07
N ASP A 79 -3.63 -7.58 -13.99
CA ASP A 79 -3.19 -8.61 -13.05
C ASP A 79 -3.17 -10.00 -13.70
N ALA A 80 -4.14 -10.31 -14.57
CA ALA A 80 -4.12 -11.51 -15.38
C ALA A 80 -2.90 -11.56 -16.32
N GLY A 81 -2.55 -10.42 -16.93
CA GLY A 81 -1.35 -10.29 -17.76
C GLY A 81 -0.05 -10.45 -16.97
N PHE A 82 -0.01 -9.97 -15.73
CA PHE A 82 1.11 -10.16 -14.81
C PHE A 82 1.27 -11.62 -14.40
N SER A 83 0.18 -12.26 -13.98
CA SER A 83 0.15 -13.68 -13.61
C SER A 83 0.66 -14.56 -14.76
N ALA A 84 0.20 -14.34 -15.99
CA ALA A 84 0.65 -15.09 -17.16
C ALA A 84 2.15 -14.96 -17.46
N ARG A 85 2.81 -13.93 -16.92
CA ARG A 85 4.25 -13.65 -17.08
C ARG A 85 5.07 -13.95 -15.83
N ASN A 86 4.48 -14.59 -14.81
CA ASN A 86 5.09 -14.85 -13.51
C ASN A 86 5.54 -13.56 -12.80
N ILE A 87 4.79 -12.48 -12.97
CA ILE A 87 4.93 -11.25 -12.20
C ILE A 87 3.99 -11.34 -11.00
N GLY A 88 4.45 -10.92 -9.83
CA GLY A 88 3.64 -10.92 -8.61
C GLY A 88 2.33 -10.17 -8.79
N THR A 89 1.22 -10.83 -8.51
CA THR A 89 -0.14 -10.30 -8.61
C THR A 89 -0.47 -9.37 -7.45
N MET A 90 -1.51 -8.57 -7.60
CA MET A 90 -1.98 -7.63 -6.58
C MET A 90 -2.26 -8.33 -5.25
N GLU A 91 -2.98 -9.47 -5.27
CA GLU A 91 -3.31 -10.20 -4.03
C GLU A 91 -2.08 -10.86 -3.39
N GLU A 92 -1.11 -11.33 -4.19
CA GLU A 92 0.16 -11.84 -3.66
C GLU A 92 0.95 -10.74 -2.93
N LEU A 93 1.01 -9.53 -3.52
CA LEU A 93 1.73 -8.41 -2.92
C LEU A 93 1.03 -7.87 -1.66
N ILE A 94 -0.30 -7.79 -1.68
CA ILE A 94 -1.07 -7.41 -0.48
C ILE A 94 -0.86 -8.44 0.63
N SER A 95 -0.98 -9.73 0.32
CA SER A 95 -0.74 -10.82 1.26
C SER A 95 0.68 -10.77 1.85
N ALA A 96 1.69 -10.50 1.02
CA ALA A 96 3.06 -10.32 1.47
C ALA A 96 3.20 -9.13 2.44
N CYS A 97 2.56 -7.99 2.15
CA CYS A 97 2.57 -6.83 3.04
C CYS A 97 1.91 -7.12 4.38
N VAL A 98 0.80 -7.87 4.40
CA VAL A 98 0.14 -8.32 5.65
C VAL A 98 1.06 -9.26 6.43
N ALA A 99 1.60 -10.28 5.78
CA ALA A 99 2.44 -11.29 6.41
C ALA A 99 3.71 -10.71 7.01
N LEU A 100 4.29 -9.69 6.37
CA LEU A 100 5.51 -9.03 6.82
C LEU A 100 5.25 -7.84 7.78
N GLY A 101 3.99 -7.53 8.09
CA GLY A 101 3.65 -6.56 9.13
C GLY A 101 3.65 -5.10 8.67
N ALA A 102 3.24 -4.81 7.43
CA ALA A 102 2.96 -3.45 7.01
C ALA A 102 1.91 -2.79 7.90
N ARG A 103 2.11 -1.50 8.24
CA ARG A 103 1.08 -0.67 8.87
C ARG A 103 0.22 -0.02 7.80
N PHE A 104 -1.10 -0.15 7.92
CA PHE A 104 -2.06 0.41 6.97
C PHE A 104 -2.86 1.55 7.60
N LEU A 105 -2.76 2.73 6.99
CA LEU A 105 -3.56 3.90 7.34
C LEU A 105 -4.53 4.21 6.19
N ILE A 106 -5.73 4.67 6.50
CA ILE A 106 -6.72 5.13 5.52
C ILE A 106 -7.18 6.55 5.88
N CYS A 107 -7.20 7.43 4.88
CA CYS A 107 -7.52 8.84 5.09
C CYS A 107 -9.01 9.05 5.36
N GLU A 108 -9.36 9.57 6.55
CA GLU A 108 -10.76 9.89 6.86
C GLU A 108 -11.37 10.91 5.87
N MET A 109 -10.61 11.95 5.53
CA MET A 109 -11.03 12.95 4.54
C MET A 109 -11.19 12.32 3.15
N GLY A 110 -10.29 11.40 2.77
CA GLY A 110 -10.34 10.71 1.48
C GLY A 110 -11.58 9.82 1.35
N LEU A 111 -11.94 9.09 2.41
CA LEU A 111 -13.17 8.29 2.46
C LEU A 111 -14.41 9.17 2.28
N LYS A 112 -14.51 10.28 3.03
CA LYS A 112 -15.62 11.23 2.92
C LYS A 112 -15.71 11.87 1.54
N ALA A 113 -14.57 12.25 0.96
CA ALA A 113 -14.53 12.89 -0.35
C ALA A 113 -15.01 11.97 -1.49
N LEU A 114 -14.90 10.65 -1.31
CA LEU A 114 -15.29 9.65 -2.30
C LEU A 114 -16.59 8.92 -1.98
N ASP A 115 -17.27 9.31 -0.91
CA ASP A 115 -18.47 8.66 -0.38
C ASP A 115 -18.25 7.15 -0.16
N LEU A 116 -17.14 6.82 0.50
CA LEU A 116 -16.73 5.45 0.80
C LEU A 116 -16.92 5.13 2.27
N GLU A 117 -17.60 4.02 2.53
CA GLU A 117 -17.86 3.53 3.88
C GLU A 117 -16.75 2.61 4.39
N ARG A 118 -16.43 2.72 5.69
CA ARG A 118 -15.31 1.98 6.30
C ARG A 118 -15.54 0.47 6.34
N ASP A 119 -16.79 0.04 6.40
CA ASP A 119 -17.18 -1.38 6.41
C ASP A 119 -16.96 -2.07 5.04
N THR A 120 -16.78 -1.29 3.98
CA THR A 120 -16.44 -1.79 2.64
C THR A 120 -14.94 -2.03 2.44
N LEU A 121 -14.10 -1.60 3.39
CA LEU A 121 -12.67 -1.89 3.37
C LEU A 121 -12.43 -3.40 3.41
N ARG A 122 -11.37 -3.85 2.74
CA ARG A 122 -11.01 -5.26 2.74
C ARG A 122 -10.68 -5.75 4.17
N PRO A 123 -11.29 -6.85 4.64
CA PRO A 123 -11.23 -7.27 6.05
C PRO A 123 -9.89 -7.89 6.46
N ASP A 124 -9.05 -8.25 5.50
CA ASP A 124 -7.72 -8.82 5.72
C ASP A 124 -6.64 -7.76 5.96
N LEU A 125 -6.95 -6.48 5.72
CA LEU A 125 -6.10 -5.34 6.09
C LEU A 125 -6.59 -4.67 7.38
N LYS A 126 -5.72 -4.61 8.38
CA LYS A 126 -5.99 -3.88 9.63
C LYS A 126 -5.75 -2.39 9.43
N PHE A 127 -6.78 -1.68 9.00
CA PHE A 127 -6.72 -0.23 8.81
C PHE A 127 -6.90 0.55 10.12
N GLU A 128 -6.03 1.52 10.33
CA GLU A 128 -6.29 2.63 11.23
C GLU A 128 -6.78 3.83 10.41
N VAL A 129 -7.93 4.36 10.80
CA VAL A 129 -8.49 5.56 10.16
C VAL A 129 -7.82 6.78 10.76
N GLY A 130 -7.22 7.61 9.91
CA GLY A 130 -6.47 8.79 10.35
C GLY A 130 -6.36 9.86 9.29
N GLY A 131 -5.65 10.94 9.62
CA GLY A 131 -5.35 12.03 8.70
C GLY A 131 -3.85 12.17 8.45
N LEU A 132 -3.48 13.24 7.73
CA LEU A 132 -2.08 13.58 7.51
C LEU A 132 -1.31 13.79 8.82
N VAL A 133 -1.96 14.29 9.88
CA VAL A 133 -1.33 14.42 11.21
C VAL A 133 -0.94 13.05 11.77
N THR A 134 -1.81 12.04 11.69
CA THR A 134 -1.51 10.66 12.09
C THR A 134 -0.33 10.11 11.31
N PHE A 135 -0.33 10.30 9.98
CA PHE A 135 0.76 9.85 9.12
C PHE A 135 2.09 10.52 9.45
N LEU A 136 2.13 11.86 9.56
CA LEU A 136 3.35 12.61 9.86
C LEU A 136 3.88 12.34 11.27
N SER A 137 3.00 12.03 12.24
CA SER A 137 3.42 11.64 13.59
C SER A 137 4.03 10.24 13.65
N ASP A 138 3.68 9.38 12.69
CA ASP A 138 4.21 8.03 12.54
C ASP A 138 5.54 7.99 11.76
N ALA A 139 5.81 9.02 10.94
CA ALA A 139 7.04 9.14 10.19
C ALA A 139 8.27 9.26 11.12
N GLU A 140 9.39 8.66 10.70
CA GLU A 140 10.64 8.68 11.46
C GLU A 140 11.63 9.71 10.91
N ARG A 141 12.48 10.25 11.79
CA ARG A 141 13.50 11.24 11.44
C ARG A 141 14.46 10.79 10.33
N ASP A 142 14.90 9.53 10.39
CA ASP A 142 15.82 8.91 9.42
C ASP A 142 15.04 8.04 8.39
N GLY A 143 13.72 8.24 8.29
CA GLY A 143 12.85 7.56 7.35
C GLY A 143 12.76 8.27 6.00
N GLN A 144 12.14 7.61 5.04
CA GLN A 144 11.79 8.21 3.75
C GLN A 144 10.28 8.22 3.55
N ILE A 145 9.78 9.32 2.98
CA ILE A 145 8.40 9.47 2.56
C ILE A 145 8.36 9.51 1.03
N ILE A 146 7.56 8.63 0.41
CA ILE A 146 7.32 8.63 -1.04
C ILE A 146 5.83 8.88 -1.27
N TYR A 147 5.53 9.77 -2.22
CA TYR A 147 4.18 10.03 -2.68
C TYR A 147 3.96 9.28 -4.00
N ILE A 148 2.91 8.45 -4.04
CA ILE A 148 2.55 7.59 -5.17
C ILE A 148 1.15 7.93 -5.65
#